data_AF-A0A929ZSN3-F1
#
_entry.id   AF-A0A929ZSN3-F1
#
_cell.length_a   1.000
_cell.length_b   1.000
_cell.length_c   1.000
_cell.angle_alpha   90.00
_cell.angle_beta   90.00
_cell.angle_gamma   90.00
#
_symmetry.space_group_name_H-M   'P 1'
#
loop_
_entity.id
_entity.type
_entity.pdbx_description
1 polymer ?
#
loop_
_entity_poly.entity_id
_entity_poly.type
_entity_poly.pdbx_seq_one_letter_code
_entity_poly.pdbx_strand_id
1 'polypeptide(L)'
;MSLISKKDLMTASGLDKFGIFASPAVSAVMKFAKINKVNALYDKVKNYEGQDFFNKLLEELNVKYLAFQEDLAKIPKIGPFILVANHPLGALDGVIMCKILSEIRPDFKVMANFLLTKIEPMAPYVISVNPFEGRKEAYSSMSGMREALRHLSEGNCLGIFPAGEVSNKNNEFHEILDKEWESTALKLIKKANVPVVPMYFHAKNSK
;
A
#
# COMPACT_ATOMS: atom_id res chain seq x y z
N MET A 1 -8.35 -16.41 -10.98
CA MET A 1 -8.99 -16.27 -9.66
C MET A 1 -9.20 -14.78 -9.42
N SER A 2 -10.37 -14.37 -8.92
CA SER A 2 -10.69 -12.95 -8.66
C SER A 2 -10.00 -12.46 -7.40
N LEU A 3 -9.44 -11.25 -7.42
CA LEU A 3 -8.83 -10.61 -6.25
C LEU A 3 -9.83 -10.45 -5.09
N ILE A 4 -11.07 -10.09 -5.42
CA ILE A 4 -12.19 -10.02 -4.47
C ILE A 4 -13.34 -10.86 -5.03
N SER A 5 -13.67 -11.96 -4.36
CA SER A 5 -14.77 -12.82 -4.77
C SER A 5 -16.11 -12.37 -4.16
N LYS A 6 -17.22 -12.84 -4.75
CA LYS A 6 -18.57 -12.64 -4.17
C LYS A 6 -18.66 -13.23 -2.76
N LYS A 7 -17.96 -14.34 -2.51
CA LYS A 7 -17.94 -15.00 -1.20
C LYS A 7 -17.26 -14.12 -0.15
N ASP A 8 -16.14 -13.48 -0.50
CA ASP A 8 -15.43 -12.56 0.40
C ASP A 8 -16.32 -11.37 0.81
N LEU A 9 -17.09 -10.84 -0.15
CA LEU A 9 -18.02 -9.74 0.12
C LEU A 9 -19.25 -10.16 0.93
N MET A 10 -19.81 -11.35 0.67
CA MET A 10 -20.93 -11.89 1.46
C MET A 10 -20.52 -12.10 2.93
N THR A 11 -19.33 -12.64 3.16
CA THR A 11 -18.78 -12.82 4.51
C THR A 11 -18.46 -11.47 5.17
N ALA A 12 -17.88 -10.52 4.45
CA ALA A 12 -17.54 -9.20 5.01
C ALA A 12 -18.77 -8.33 5.34
N SER A 13 -19.90 -8.55 4.65
CA SER A 13 -21.16 -7.80 4.86
C SER A 13 -22.14 -8.49 5.80
N GLY A 14 -21.84 -9.71 6.29
CA GLY A 14 -22.76 -10.52 7.09
C GLY A 14 -24.03 -10.96 6.34
N LEU A 15 -23.99 -10.91 5.01
CA LEU A 15 -25.09 -11.30 4.11
C LEU A 15 -25.08 -12.80 3.79
N ASP A 16 -24.06 -13.53 4.25
CA ASP A 16 -23.96 -14.98 4.22
C ASP A 16 -25.20 -15.67 4.84
N LYS A 17 -25.83 -15.02 5.82
CA LYS A 17 -27.06 -15.47 6.49
C LYS A 17 -28.31 -15.50 5.58
N PHE A 18 -28.28 -14.85 4.41
CA PHE A 18 -29.43 -14.71 3.51
C PHE A 18 -29.36 -15.58 2.24
N GLY A 19 -28.33 -16.42 2.11
CA GLY A 19 -28.23 -17.42 1.03
C GLY A 19 -28.34 -16.84 -0.39
N ILE A 20 -28.99 -17.60 -1.29
CA ILE A 20 -29.04 -17.33 -2.74
C ILE A 20 -29.69 -15.97 -3.08
N PHE A 21 -30.53 -15.42 -2.19
CA PHE A 21 -31.18 -14.11 -2.36
C PHE A 21 -30.23 -12.90 -2.20
N ALA A 22 -29.03 -13.09 -1.61
CA ALA A 22 -28.03 -12.03 -1.50
C ALA A 22 -27.21 -11.83 -2.80
N SER A 23 -27.20 -12.81 -3.71
CA SER A 23 -26.33 -12.80 -4.91
C SER A 23 -26.58 -11.62 -5.88
N PRO A 24 -27.84 -11.20 -6.16
CA PRO A 24 -28.10 -10.02 -6.99
C PRO A 24 -27.67 -8.71 -6.29
N ALA A 25 -27.95 -8.58 -4.99
CA ALA A 25 -27.58 -7.41 -4.20
C ALA A 25 -26.06 -7.25 -4.08
N VAL A 26 -25.33 -8.34 -3.82
CA VAL A 26 -23.86 -8.36 -3.78
C VAL A 26 -23.27 -8.04 -5.16
N SER A 27 -23.87 -8.54 -6.23
CA SER A 27 -23.44 -8.20 -7.60
C SER A 27 -23.66 -6.72 -7.93
N ALA A 28 -24.75 -6.12 -7.42
CA ALA A 28 -25.02 -4.69 -7.53
C ALA A 28 -24.02 -3.84 -6.72
N VAL A 29 -23.70 -4.25 -5.48
CA VAL A 29 -22.67 -3.62 -4.65
C VAL A 29 -21.29 -3.71 -5.31
N MET A 30 -20.91 -4.87 -5.86
CA MET A 30 -19.66 -5.02 -6.61
C MET A 30 -19.58 -4.09 -7.82
N LYS A 31 -20.68 -3.94 -8.55
CA LYS A 31 -20.75 -3.05 -9.72
C LYS A 31 -20.68 -1.57 -9.30
N PHE A 32 -21.39 -1.19 -8.23
CA PHE A 32 -21.41 0.16 -7.69
C PHE A 32 -20.05 0.56 -7.09
N ALA A 33 -19.45 -0.31 -6.29
CA ALA A 33 -18.11 -0.14 -5.71
C ALA A 33 -16.97 -0.38 -6.72
N LYS A 34 -17.29 -0.59 -8.01
CA LYS A 34 -16.34 -0.83 -9.11
C LYS A 34 -15.39 -2.01 -8.90
N ILE A 35 -15.72 -2.96 -8.03
CA ILE A 35 -14.91 -4.15 -7.71
C ILE A 35 -14.69 -5.02 -8.96
N ASN A 36 -15.66 -5.05 -9.89
CA ASN A 36 -15.49 -5.73 -11.17
C ASN A 36 -14.36 -5.12 -12.03
N LYS A 37 -14.18 -3.79 -11.98
CA LYS A 37 -13.08 -3.12 -12.69
C LYS A 37 -11.73 -3.47 -12.06
N VAL A 38 -11.68 -3.55 -10.72
CA VAL A 38 -10.48 -3.97 -9.99
C VAL A 38 -10.11 -5.42 -10.32
N ASN A 39 -11.07 -6.34 -10.34
CA ASN A 39 -10.84 -7.74 -10.72
C ASN A 39 -10.38 -7.84 -12.19
N ALA A 40 -11.00 -7.11 -13.12
CA ALA A 40 -10.60 -7.10 -14.53
C ALA A 40 -9.19 -6.52 -14.72
N LEU A 41 -8.83 -5.49 -13.96
CA LEU A 41 -7.47 -4.95 -13.93
C LEU A 41 -6.49 -6.01 -13.41
N TYR A 42 -6.80 -6.65 -12.28
CA TYR A 42 -5.98 -7.71 -11.70
C TYR A 42 -5.75 -8.86 -12.70
N ASP A 43 -6.80 -9.30 -13.40
CA ASP A 43 -6.69 -10.37 -14.40
C ASP A 43 -5.71 -10.05 -15.54
N LYS A 44 -5.51 -8.77 -15.87
CA LYS A 44 -4.55 -8.32 -16.88
C LYS A 44 -3.11 -8.28 -16.37
N VAL A 45 -2.91 -8.04 -15.07
CA VAL A 45 -1.57 -7.78 -14.49
C VAL A 45 -1.01 -8.95 -13.67
N LYS A 46 -1.85 -9.87 -13.20
CA LYS A 46 -1.48 -10.93 -12.23
C LYS A 46 -0.37 -11.88 -12.68
N ASN A 47 -0.16 -12.01 -13.99
CA ASN A 47 0.86 -12.91 -14.56
C ASN A 47 2.21 -12.21 -14.79
N TYR A 48 2.31 -10.92 -14.47
CA TYR A 48 3.55 -10.18 -14.52
C TYR A 48 4.17 -10.16 -13.12
N GLU A 49 5.49 -10.01 -13.05
CA GLU A 49 6.22 -9.96 -11.80
C GLU A 49 7.18 -8.77 -11.78
N GLY A 50 7.56 -8.36 -10.57
CA GLY A 50 8.49 -7.27 -10.32
C GLY A 50 8.25 -6.01 -11.15
N GLN A 51 9.27 -5.58 -11.90
CA GLN A 51 9.20 -4.34 -12.67
C GLN A 51 8.16 -4.38 -13.79
N ASP A 52 7.97 -5.54 -14.43
CA ASP A 52 6.98 -5.68 -15.50
C ASP A 52 5.56 -5.57 -14.95
N PHE A 53 5.33 -6.10 -13.74
CA PHE A 53 4.06 -5.92 -13.05
C PHE A 53 3.76 -4.45 -12.80
N PHE A 54 4.71 -3.72 -12.22
CA PHE A 54 4.52 -2.29 -11.94
C PHE A 54 4.31 -1.47 -13.21
N ASN A 55 5.11 -1.72 -14.25
CA ASN A 55 4.97 -1.06 -15.55
C ASN A 55 3.57 -1.30 -16.13
N LYS A 56 3.13 -2.58 -16.17
CA LYS A 56 1.84 -2.94 -16.76
C LYS A 56 0.67 -2.41 -15.94
N LEU A 57 0.76 -2.44 -14.61
CA LEU A 57 -0.26 -1.88 -13.73
C LEU A 57 -0.44 -0.37 -13.94
N LEU A 58 0.66 0.39 -14.00
CA LEU A 58 0.60 1.83 -14.22
C LEU A 58 0.10 2.17 -15.63
N GLU A 59 0.45 1.37 -16.65
CA GLU A 59 -0.07 1.50 -18.02
C GLU A 59 -1.59 1.30 -18.05
N GLU A 60 -2.10 0.21 -17.47
CA GLU A 60 -3.53 -0.10 -17.45
C GLU A 60 -4.35 0.93 -16.64
N LEU A 61 -3.73 1.57 -15.65
CA LEU A 61 -4.32 2.67 -14.88
C LEU A 61 -4.15 4.03 -15.56
N ASN A 62 -3.41 4.12 -16.66
CA ASN A 62 -3.02 5.35 -17.34
C ASN A 62 -2.39 6.38 -16.39
N VAL A 63 -1.53 5.90 -15.49
CA VAL A 63 -0.83 6.73 -14.50
C VAL A 63 0.49 7.20 -15.09
N LYS A 64 0.73 8.51 -14.97
CA LYS A 64 2.02 9.13 -15.29
C LYS A 64 2.55 9.77 -14.02
N TYR A 65 3.83 9.57 -13.74
CA TYR A 65 4.53 10.21 -12.64
C TYR A 65 5.86 10.78 -13.15
N LEU A 66 6.39 11.75 -12.42
CA LEU A 66 7.70 12.35 -12.67
C LEU A 66 8.53 12.16 -11.40
N ALA A 67 9.72 11.59 -11.55
CA ALA A 67 10.72 11.50 -10.49
C ALA A 67 12.03 12.07 -11.04
N PHE A 68 12.56 13.10 -10.37
CA PHE A 68 13.79 13.76 -10.78
C PHE A 68 15.00 12.88 -10.49
N GLN A 69 15.88 12.72 -11.48
CA GLN A 69 17.04 11.84 -11.36
C GLN A 69 18.00 12.32 -10.27
N GLU A 70 18.06 13.63 -10.06
CA GLU A 70 18.85 14.27 -9.01
C GLU A 70 18.37 13.87 -7.61
N ASP A 71 17.07 13.63 -7.43
CA ASP A 71 16.51 13.16 -6.16
C ASP A 71 16.71 11.65 -6.00
N LEU A 72 16.53 10.87 -7.07
CA LEU A 72 16.79 9.43 -7.04
C LEU A 72 18.26 9.11 -6.75
N ALA A 73 19.18 9.94 -7.22
CA ALA A 73 20.61 9.80 -6.94
C ALA A 73 20.97 9.95 -5.44
N LYS A 74 20.09 10.57 -4.63
CA LYS A 74 20.28 10.73 -3.19
C LYS A 74 19.87 9.50 -2.38
N ILE A 75 19.19 8.52 -3.00
CA ILE A 75 18.78 7.29 -2.33
C ILE A 75 20.03 6.45 -1.98
N PRO A 76 20.23 6.06 -0.70
CA PRO A 76 21.36 5.22 -0.32
C PRO A 76 21.34 3.87 -1.04
N LYS A 77 22.40 3.58 -1.81
CA LYS A 77 22.55 2.32 -2.56
C LYS A 77 22.94 1.14 -1.67
N ILE A 78 23.53 1.42 -0.50
CA ILE A 78 23.99 0.42 0.46
C ILE A 78 23.54 0.78 1.86
N GLY A 79 23.42 -0.24 2.71
CA GLY A 79 22.97 -0.09 4.08
C GLY A 79 21.46 0.12 4.22
N PRO A 80 20.94 0.01 5.45
CA PRO A 80 19.51 0.15 5.70
C PRO A 80 19.11 1.62 5.81
N PHE A 81 17.88 1.92 5.40
CA PHE A 81 17.23 3.19 5.69
C PHE A 81 15.71 3.01 5.75
N ILE A 82 15.05 3.99 6.37
CA ILE A 82 13.58 4.11 6.32
C ILE A 82 13.22 5.27 5.39
N LEU A 83 12.44 4.98 4.35
CA LEU A 83 11.80 5.99 3.52
C LEU A 83 10.48 6.40 4.18
N VAL A 84 10.29 7.69 4.42
CA VAL A 84 9.03 8.23 4.94
C VAL A 84 8.37 9.11 3.89
N ALA A 85 7.05 8.97 3.70
CA ALA A 85 6.32 9.76 2.72
C ALA A 85 4.89 10.11 3.17
N ASN A 86 4.34 11.18 2.61
CA ASN A 86 2.91 11.46 2.66
C ASN A 86 2.11 10.50 1.77
N HIS A 87 0.79 10.40 1.97
CA HIS A 87 -0.02 9.36 1.33
C HIS A 87 -1.31 9.86 0.62
N PRO A 88 -1.23 10.75 -0.38
CA PRO A 88 -2.41 11.42 -0.94
C PRO A 88 -3.26 10.57 -1.89
N LEU A 89 -2.71 9.54 -2.53
CA LEU A 89 -3.41 8.70 -3.51
C LEU A 89 -3.73 7.30 -2.98
N GLY A 90 -3.28 6.96 -1.77
CA GLY A 90 -3.49 5.64 -1.19
C GLY A 90 -2.68 4.58 -1.89
N ALA A 91 -3.30 3.45 -2.24
CA ALA A 91 -2.60 2.28 -2.79
C ALA A 91 -1.66 2.60 -3.97
N LEU A 92 -1.98 3.62 -4.78
CA LEU A 92 -1.14 4.06 -5.90
C LEU A 92 0.21 4.64 -5.44
N ASP A 93 0.27 5.37 -4.32
CA ASP A 93 1.53 5.88 -3.78
C ASP A 93 2.46 4.72 -3.42
N GLY A 94 1.92 3.66 -2.79
CA GLY A 94 2.68 2.45 -2.46
C GLY A 94 3.19 1.71 -3.70
N VAL A 95 2.36 1.62 -4.75
CA VAL A 95 2.76 1.03 -6.05
C VAL A 95 3.89 1.84 -6.70
N ILE A 96 3.75 3.17 -6.78
CA ILE A 96 4.78 4.05 -7.37
C ILE A 96 6.06 4.01 -6.54
N MET A 97 5.94 4.02 -5.21
CA MET A 97 7.08 3.88 -4.30
C MET A 97 7.83 2.57 -4.57
N CYS A 98 7.13 1.43 -4.58
CA CYS A 98 7.77 0.13 -4.86
C CYS A 98 8.37 0.06 -6.25
N LYS A 99 7.69 0.58 -7.27
CA LYS A 99 8.20 0.69 -8.64
C LYS A 99 9.54 1.41 -8.68
N ILE A 100 9.59 2.64 -8.19
CA ILE A 100 10.80 3.48 -8.21
C ILE A 100 11.90 2.86 -7.34
N LEU A 101 11.59 2.47 -6.10
CA LEU A 101 12.61 2.07 -5.15
C LEU A 101 13.18 0.69 -5.46
N SER A 102 12.38 -0.25 -5.98
CA SER A 102 12.90 -1.58 -6.31
C SER A 102 13.80 -1.63 -7.55
N GLU A 103 13.82 -0.58 -8.39
CA GLU A 103 14.85 -0.42 -9.44
C GLU A 103 16.21 -0.06 -8.84
N ILE A 104 16.23 0.71 -7.75
CA ILE A 104 17.46 1.19 -7.09
C ILE A 104 17.91 0.20 -6.01
N ARG A 105 16.95 -0.39 -5.30
CA ARG A 105 17.09 -1.27 -4.14
C ARG A 105 16.14 -2.46 -4.28
N PRO A 106 16.55 -3.55 -4.95
CA PRO A 106 15.71 -4.74 -5.16
C PRO A 106 15.20 -5.40 -3.87
N ASP A 107 15.87 -5.11 -2.75
CA ASP A 107 15.53 -5.52 -1.40
C ASP A 107 14.45 -4.66 -0.73
N PHE A 108 13.99 -3.58 -1.37
CA PHE A 108 13.02 -2.65 -0.82
C PHE A 108 11.67 -3.30 -0.53
N LYS A 109 11.13 -3.04 0.65
CA LYS A 109 9.73 -3.34 1.00
C LYS A 109 9.01 -2.12 1.56
N VAL A 110 7.70 -2.07 1.40
CA VAL A 110 6.82 -1.08 2.03
C VAL A 110 6.01 -1.72 3.14
N MET A 111 5.91 -1.04 4.29
CA MET A 111 4.96 -1.41 5.33
C MET A 111 3.58 -0.92 4.92
N ALA A 112 2.65 -1.84 4.68
CA ALA A 112 1.32 -1.51 4.19
C ALA A 112 0.26 -2.49 4.69
N ASN A 113 -1.00 -2.16 4.41
CA ASN A 113 -2.13 -2.99 4.77
C ASN A 113 -2.00 -4.39 4.14
N PHE A 114 -2.28 -5.43 4.94
CA PHE A 114 -2.32 -6.83 4.50
C PHE A 114 -3.20 -7.06 3.25
N LEU A 115 -4.17 -6.20 2.95
CA LEU A 115 -4.96 -6.31 1.73
C LEU A 115 -4.12 -6.21 0.45
N LEU A 116 -2.96 -5.53 0.49
CA LEU A 116 -2.06 -5.46 -0.68
C LEU A 116 -1.38 -6.79 -0.97
N THR A 117 -1.18 -7.68 0.02
CA THR A 117 -0.58 -9.00 -0.25
C THR A 117 -1.54 -9.96 -0.95
N LYS A 118 -2.83 -9.61 -1.06
CA LYS A 118 -3.78 -10.33 -1.92
C LYS A 118 -3.51 -10.12 -3.41
N ILE A 119 -2.79 -9.05 -3.76
CA ILE A 119 -2.30 -8.82 -5.11
C ILE A 119 -0.99 -9.59 -5.21
N GLU A 120 -1.02 -10.82 -5.76
CA GLU A 120 0.12 -11.75 -5.69
C GLU A 120 1.45 -11.14 -6.15
N PRO A 121 1.53 -10.41 -7.28
CA PRO A 121 2.79 -9.79 -7.71
C PRO A 121 3.33 -8.70 -6.77
N MET A 122 2.46 -8.12 -5.93
CA MET A 122 2.83 -7.09 -4.96
C MET A 122 3.33 -7.68 -3.64
N ALA A 123 2.92 -8.91 -3.30
CA ALA A 123 3.19 -9.54 -2.01
C ALA A 123 4.69 -9.56 -1.62
N PRO A 124 5.65 -9.80 -2.52
CA PRO A 124 7.08 -9.77 -2.18
C PRO A 124 7.56 -8.42 -1.64
N TYR A 125 6.91 -7.33 -2.04
CA TYR A 125 7.27 -5.95 -1.71
C TYR A 125 6.59 -5.41 -0.46
N VAL A 126 5.72 -6.19 0.21
CA VAL A 126 4.88 -5.69 1.31
C VAL A 126 5.22 -6.40 2.62
N ILE A 127 5.55 -5.61 3.64
CA ILE A 127 5.48 -6.04 5.04
C ILE A 127 4.09 -5.71 5.55
N SER A 128 3.31 -6.75 5.84
CA SER A 128 1.90 -6.60 6.20
C SER A 128 1.72 -6.06 7.62
N VAL A 129 0.95 -5.00 7.74
CA VAL A 129 0.42 -4.50 9.02
C VAL A 129 -1.09 -4.41 8.99
N ASN A 130 -1.70 -4.43 10.17
CA ASN A 130 -3.12 -4.20 10.33
C ASN A 130 -3.35 -2.73 10.73
N PRO A 131 -3.94 -1.89 9.86
CA PRO A 131 -4.26 -0.51 10.21
C PRO A 131 -5.53 -0.40 11.07
N PHE A 132 -6.29 -1.50 11.24
CA PHE A 132 -7.52 -1.51 12.02
C PHE A 132 -7.20 -1.82 13.50
N GLU A 133 -6.80 -0.80 14.26
CA GLU A 133 -6.43 -0.92 15.68
C GLU A 133 -7.55 -1.54 16.56
N GLY A 134 -8.81 -1.46 16.13
CA GLY A 134 -9.99 -2.01 16.82
C GLY A 134 -10.35 -3.47 16.50
N ARG A 135 -9.72 -4.13 15.52
CA ARG A 135 -9.97 -5.55 15.16
C ARG A 135 -8.68 -6.35 15.19
N LYS A 136 -8.21 -6.65 16.42
CA LYS A 136 -6.99 -7.43 16.72
C LYS A 136 -7.04 -8.89 16.24
N GLU A 137 -8.23 -9.39 15.90
CA GLU A 137 -8.48 -10.81 15.62
C GLU A 137 -8.05 -11.25 14.21
N ALA A 138 -7.91 -10.32 13.25
CA ALA A 138 -7.68 -10.68 11.84
C ALA A 138 -6.19 -10.75 11.44
N TYR A 139 -5.33 -9.90 12.02
CA TYR A 139 -3.87 -9.89 11.80
C TYR A 139 -3.19 -9.03 12.89
N SER A 140 -2.09 -9.50 13.48
CA SER A 140 -1.39 -8.76 14.54
C SER A 140 -0.42 -7.75 13.95
N SER A 141 -0.60 -6.44 14.21
CA SER A 141 0.37 -5.41 13.79
C SER A 141 1.76 -5.61 14.43
N MET A 142 1.86 -6.39 15.51
CA MET A 142 3.14 -6.69 16.15
C MET A 142 4.05 -7.56 15.27
N SER A 143 3.49 -8.47 14.46
CA SER A 143 4.32 -9.31 13.58
C SER A 143 4.95 -8.45 12.48
N GLY A 144 4.18 -7.56 11.85
CA GLY A 144 4.69 -6.62 10.84
C GLY A 144 5.77 -5.69 11.40
N MET A 145 5.61 -5.19 12.64
CA MET A 145 6.64 -4.37 13.29
C MET A 145 7.94 -5.15 13.57
N ARG A 146 7.84 -6.42 13.99
CA ARG A 146 9.02 -7.29 14.18
C ARG A 146 9.69 -7.61 12.86
N GLU A 147 8.91 -7.90 11.82
CA GLU A 147 9.42 -8.17 10.48
C GLU A 147 10.15 -6.95 9.90
N ALA A 148 9.58 -5.75 10.05
CA ALA A 148 10.21 -4.51 9.63
C ALA A 148 11.57 -4.27 10.31
N LEU A 149 11.65 -4.45 11.63
CA LEU A 149 12.91 -4.32 12.36
C LEU A 149 13.93 -5.38 11.92
N ARG A 150 13.50 -6.62 11.71
CA ARG A 150 14.37 -7.69 11.19
C ARG A 150 14.89 -7.35 9.80
N HIS A 151 14.01 -6.93 8.90
CA HIS A 151 14.35 -6.55 7.53
C HIS A 151 15.39 -5.42 7.49
N LEU A 152 15.21 -4.39 8.32
CA LEU A 152 16.18 -3.30 8.47
C LEU A 152 17.51 -3.80 9.08
N SER A 153 17.48 -4.70 10.06
CA SER A 153 18.70 -5.26 10.66
C SER A 153 19.52 -6.12 9.69
N GLU A 154 18.90 -6.65 8.64
CA GLU A 154 19.55 -7.37 7.54
C GLU A 154 20.22 -6.42 6.53
N GLY A 155 20.14 -5.10 6.75
CA GLY A 155 20.71 -4.08 5.87
C GLY A 155 19.76 -3.60 4.77
N ASN A 156 18.50 -4.02 4.81
CA ASN A 156 17.52 -3.71 3.76
C ASN A 156 16.76 -2.40 4.00
N CYS A 157 15.92 -2.02 3.05
CA CYS A 157 15.20 -0.74 3.05
C CYS A 157 13.69 -0.89 3.25
N LEU A 158 13.14 0.03 4.04
CA LEU A 158 11.72 0.03 4.37
C LEU A 158 11.05 1.35 4.01
N GLY A 159 9.98 1.32 3.23
CA GLY A 159 9.05 2.43 3.06
C GLY A 159 7.92 2.41 4.09
N ILE A 160 7.57 3.56 4.66
CA ILE A 160 6.42 3.72 5.53
C ILE A 160 5.64 5.00 5.22
N PHE A 161 4.31 4.91 5.40
CA PHE A 161 3.41 6.07 5.42
C PHE A 161 3.02 6.32 6.89
N PRO A 162 3.73 7.20 7.61
CA PRO A 162 3.64 7.29 9.07
C PRO A 162 2.29 7.81 9.58
N ALA A 163 1.48 8.47 8.75
CA ALA A 163 0.10 8.82 9.07
C ALA A 163 -0.83 7.61 9.24
N GLY A 164 -0.48 6.44 8.69
CA GLY A 164 -1.30 5.22 8.80
C GLY A 164 -2.62 5.24 8.00
N GLU A 165 -2.95 6.37 7.38
CA GLU A 165 -4.12 6.58 6.54
C GLU A 165 -3.77 7.50 5.36
N VAL A 166 -4.71 7.64 4.41
CA VAL A 166 -4.53 8.52 3.26
C VAL A 166 -4.69 9.99 3.65
N SER A 167 -3.90 10.86 3.02
CA SER A 167 -4.04 12.31 3.18
C SER A 167 -5.47 12.73 2.85
N ASN A 168 -6.06 13.59 3.67
CA ASN A 168 -7.45 13.99 3.55
C ASN A 168 -7.63 15.48 3.87
N LYS A 169 -8.86 15.98 3.73
CA LYS A 169 -9.21 17.40 3.91
C LYS A 169 -9.84 17.69 5.27
N ASN A 170 -9.74 16.77 6.23
CA ASN A 170 -10.33 16.91 7.56
C ASN A 170 -9.43 17.76 8.46
N ASN A 171 -9.00 18.91 7.95
CA ASN A 171 -8.26 19.93 8.68
C ASN A 171 -8.97 21.28 8.49
N GLU A 172 -8.59 22.25 9.32
CA GLU A 172 -9.18 23.59 9.33
C GLU A 172 -9.00 24.38 8.02
N PHE A 173 -8.03 23.98 7.18
CA PHE A 173 -7.71 24.63 5.91
C PHE A 173 -8.36 23.96 4.68
N HIS A 174 -9.01 22.81 4.85
CA HIS A 174 -9.56 21.97 3.78
C HIS A 174 -8.56 21.59 2.68
N GLU A 175 -7.28 21.50 3.04
CA GLU A 175 -6.18 21.11 2.16
C GLU A 175 -5.93 19.60 2.23
N ILE A 176 -5.36 19.00 1.19
CA ILE A 176 -5.01 17.57 1.21
C ILE A 176 -3.70 17.40 1.97
N LEU A 177 -3.79 16.98 3.23
CA LEU A 177 -2.64 16.80 4.11
C LEU A 177 -2.76 15.48 4.88
N ASP A 178 -1.61 14.93 5.24
CA ASP A 178 -1.56 13.88 6.24
C ASP A 178 -2.06 14.44 7.57
N LYS A 179 -2.72 13.58 8.37
CA LYS A 179 -2.90 13.86 9.79
C LYS A 179 -1.57 13.79 10.53
N GLU A 180 -1.60 14.10 11.83
CA GLU A 180 -0.46 13.87 12.71
C GLU A 180 0.03 12.41 12.60
N TRP A 181 1.34 12.25 12.46
CA TRP A 181 1.95 10.94 12.29
C TRP A 181 1.82 10.08 13.54
N GLU A 182 1.56 8.79 13.32
CA GLU A 182 1.26 7.86 14.39
C GLU A 182 2.47 7.63 15.29
N SER A 183 2.25 7.68 16.62
CA SER A 183 3.32 7.46 17.61
C SER A 183 4.02 6.10 17.44
N THR A 184 3.29 5.10 16.94
CA THR A 184 3.82 3.76 16.63
C THR A 184 4.84 3.80 15.50
N ALA A 185 4.59 4.58 14.44
CA ALA A 185 5.53 4.77 13.34
C ALA A 185 6.80 5.50 13.83
N LEU A 186 6.64 6.54 14.65
CA LEU A 186 7.78 7.25 15.25
C LEU A 186 8.63 6.34 16.16
N LYS A 187 7.99 5.48 16.95
CA LYS A 187 8.68 4.48 17.78
C LYS A 187 9.45 3.46 16.94
N LEU A 188 8.90 3.04 15.80
CA LEU A 188 9.60 2.16 14.85
C LEU A 188 10.88 2.82 14.34
N ILE A 189 10.77 4.05 13.81
CA ILE A 189 11.89 4.82 13.28
C ILE A 189 12.99 4.96 14.35
N LYS A 190 12.61 5.41 15.55
CA LYS A 190 13.55 5.61 16.65
C LYS A 190 14.23 4.30 17.08
N LYS A 191 13.49 3.19 17.10
CA LYS A 191 14.04 1.88 17.48
C LYS A 191 14.95 1.29 16.40
N ALA A 192 14.64 1.51 15.12
CA ALA A 192 15.47 1.06 14.01
C ALA A 192 16.84 1.75 14.03
N ASN A 193 16.88 3.04 14.40
CA ASN A 193 18.11 3.82 14.49
C ASN A 193 18.95 3.78 13.20
N VAL A 194 18.26 3.89 12.07
CA VAL A 194 18.85 3.94 10.71
C VAL A 194 18.55 5.30 10.09
N PRO A 195 19.28 5.71 9.03
CA PRO A 195 18.97 6.93 8.28
C PRO A 195 17.50 6.98 7.83
N VAL A 196 16.94 8.19 7.86
CA VAL A 196 15.59 8.46 7.37
C VAL A 196 15.68 9.28 6.09
N VAL A 197 15.04 8.81 5.04
CA VAL A 197 15.01 9.47 3.73
C VAL A 197 13.59 9.96 3.48
N PRO A 198 13.36 11.27 3.31
CA PRO A 198 12.04 11.79 2.98
C PRO A 198 11.73 11.61 1.49
N MET A 199 10.48 11.27 1.19
CA MET A 199 9.89 11.31 -0.14
C MET A 199 8.56 12.06 -0.06
N TYR A 200 8.26 12.87 -1.07
CA TYR A 200 7.01 13.62 -1.11
C TYR A 200 6.24 13.31 -2.40
N PHE A 201 5.00 12.86 -2.23
CA PHE A 201 4.02 12.69 -3.30
C PHE A 201 3.28 14.01 -3.50
N HIS A 202 3.62 14.72 -4.57
CA HIS A 202 2.83 15.86 -5.03
C HIS A 202 1.78 15.39 -6.02
N ALA A 203 0.55 15.18 -5.54
CA ALA A 203 -0.53 14.67 -6.37
C ALA A 203 -1.87 15.32 -6.05
N LYS A 204 -2.74 15.34 -7.06
CA LYS A 204 -4.13 15.77 -6.95
C LYS A 204 -4.99 14.86 -7.82
N ASN A 205 -6.01 14.25 -7.21
CA ASN A 205 -7.01 13.50 -7.98
C ASN A 205 -7.67 14.45 -9.00
N SER A 206 -7.81 14.00 -10.25
CA SER A 206 -8.57 14.75 -11.25
C SER A 206 -10.01 14.94 -10.75
N LYS A 207 -10.57 16.12 -11.02
CA LYS A 207 -11.98 16.44 -10.70
C LYS A 207 -12.94 15.56 -11.48
#